data_AF-A0A2E4EF09-F1
#
_entry.id   AF-A0A2E4EF09-F1
#
_cell.length_a   1.000
_cell.length_b   1.000
_cell.length_c   1.000
_cell.angle_alpha   90.00
_cell.angle_beta   90.00
_cell.angle_gamma   90.00
#
_symmetry.space_group_name_H-M   'P 1'
#
loop_
_entity.id
_entity.type
_entity.pdbx_description
1 polymer ?
#
loop_
_entity_poly.entity_id
_entity_poly.type
_entity_poly.pdbx_seq_one_letter_code
_entity_poly.pdbx_strand_id
1 'polypeptide(L)'
;MNRYTAYLNRLSSGAKNYKALYSLYFTILVFGAIYCLISLTNHYNFRTSALDLGLYTNALYDYVHFQWNDSSVFKMYNENLLADHFDLYLILFSPLSLLFGTYTLLVVQIIALLIGGIGAYRFFGVFGAFSYN
;
A
#
# COMPACT_ATOMS: atom_id res chain seq x y z
N MET A 1 4.76 25.01 39.66
CA MET A 1 4.31 23.64 39.27
C MET A 1 5.17 22.63 40.04
N ASN A 2 4.56 21.72 40.80
CA ASN A 2 5.30 20.81 41.71
C ASN A 2 5.90 19.62 40.91
N ARG A 3 7.08 19.12 41.32
CA ARG A 3 7.77 18.00 40.64
C ARG A 3 6.90 16.74 40.58
N TYR A 4 6.06 16.54 41.59
CA TYR A 4 5.12 15.42 41.66
C TYR A 4 4.05 15.49 40.56
N THR A 5 3.49 16.68 40.30
CA THR A 5 2.50 16.90 39.23
C THR A 5 3.10 16.70 37.85
N ALA A 6 4.36 17.10 37.64
CA ALA A 6 5.08 16.84 36.39
C ALA A 6 5.33 15.34 36.15
N TYR A 7 5.60 14.57 37.21
CA TYR A 7 5.81 13.13 37.13
C TYR A 7 4.52 12.39 36.77
N LEU A 8 3.40 12.73 37.42
CA LEU A 8 2.09 12.14 37.10
C LEU A 8 1.64 12.46 35.68
N ASN A 9 1.87 13.68 35.19
CA ASN A 9 1.58 14.05 33.80
C ASN A 9 2.44 13.27 32.79
N ARG A 10 3.72 12.99 33.09
CA ARG A 10 4.57 12.13 32.26
C ARG A 10 4.07 10.68 32.22
N LEU A 11 3.65 10.12 33.35
CA LEU A 11 3.11 8.76 33.42
C LEU A 11 1.78 8.65 32.64
N SER A 12 0.88 9.63 32.81
CA SER A 12 -0.41 9.68 32.12
C SER A 12 -0.27 9.89 30.61
N SER A 13 0.61 10.80 30.18
CA SER A 13 0.89 11.02 28.75
C SER A 13 1.56 9.81 28.10
N GLY A 14 2.53 9.19 28.78
CA GLY A 14 3.06 7.88 28.40
C GLY A 14 1.94 6.87 28.20
N ALA A 15 0.94 6.87 29.10
CA ALA A 15 -0.20 5.97 29.05
C ALA A 15 -1.15 6.10 27.89
N LYS A 16 -1.43 7.34 27.55
CA LYS A 16 -2.22 7.64 26.37
C LYS A 16 -1.49 7.20 25.10
N ASN A 17 -0.16 7.38 25.06
CA ASN A 17 0.66 7.03 23.90
C ASN A 17 0.71 5.52 23.63
N TYR A 18 0.90 4.68 24.65
CA TYR A 18 0.93 3.23 24.41
C TYR A 18 -0.43 2.68 23.95
N LYS A 19 -1.55 3.15 24.53
CA LYS A 19 -2.89 2.75 24.07
C LYS A 19 -3.16 3.15 22.62
N ALA A 20 -2.75 4.35 22.24
CA ALA A 20 -2.87 4.85 20.87
C ALA A 20 -2.05 4.02 19.87
N LEU A 21 -0.83 3.63 20.24
CA LEU A 21 0.02 2.76 19.44
C LEU A 21 -0.60 1.37 19.25
N TYR A 22 -1.07 0.73 20.33
CA TYR A 22 -1.74 -0.57 20.22
C TYR A 22 -2.99 -0.51 19.35
N SER A 23 -3.78 0.55 19.49
CA SER A 23 -4.97 0.79 18.65
C SER A 23 -4.59 0.88 17.17
N LEU A 24 -3.55 1.66 16.83
CA LEU A 24 -3.06 1.79 15.46
C LEU A 24 -2.59 0.44 14.89
N TYR A 25 -1.73 -0.29 15.61
CA TYR A 25 -1.24 -1.59 15.15
C TYR A 25 -2.36 -2.60 14.97
N PHE A 26 -3.34 -2.61 15.88
CA PHE A 26 -4.51 -3.46 15.75
C PHE A 26 -5.32 -3.13 14.50
N THR A 27 -5.58 -1.84 14.22
CA THR A 27 -6.27 -1.42 13.01
C THR A 27 -5.52 -1.83 11.75
N ILE A 28 -4.19 -1.61 11.70
CA ILE A 28 -3.35 -2.02 10.56
C ILE A 28 -3.45 -3.53 10.33
N LEU A 29 -3.36 -4.33 11.40
CA LEU A 29 -3.43 -5.78 11.29
C LEU A 29 -4.79 -6.24 10.77
N VAL A 30 -5.89 -5.70 11.32
CA VAL A 30 -7.25 -6.04 10.88
C VAL A 30 -7.47 -5.69 9.42
N PHE A 31 -7.16 -4.46 9.01
CA PHE A 31 -7.34 -4.05 7.62
C PHE A 31 -6.37 -4.76 6.67
N GLY A 32 -5.13 -5.02 7.09
CA GLY A 32 -4.18 -5.83 6.33
C GLY A 32 -4.73 -7.23 6.07
N ALA A 33 -5.27 -7.90 7.09
CA ALA A 33 -5.90 -9.20 6.95
C ALA A 33 -7.11 -9.16 6.00
N ILE A 34 -7.98 -8.15 6.11
CA ILE A 34 -9.13 -7.97 5.23
C ILE A 34 -8.69 -7.80 3.78
N TYR A 35 -7.72 -6.91 3.50
CA TYR A 35 -7.25 -6.67 2.14
C TYR A 35 -6.54 -7.89 1.55
N CYS A 36 -5.77 -8.64 2.35
CA CYS A 36 -5.20 -9.92 1.94
C CYS A 36 -6.29 -10.94 1.58
N LEU A 37 -7.32 -11.08 2.43
CA LEU A 37 -8.42 -12.02 2.20
C LEU A 37 -9.22 -11.67 0.94
N ILE A 38 -9.42 -10.39 0.65
CA ILE A 38 -10.13 -9.96 -0.55
C ILE A 38 -9.25 -10.17 -1.79
N SER A 39 -8.04 -9.60 -1.80
CA SER A 39 -7.22 -9.55 -3.01
C SER A 39 -6.54 -10.89 -3.32
N LEU A 40 -5.84 -11.49 -2.36
CA LEU A 40 -5.04 -12.70 -2.59
C LEU A 40 -5.93 -13.92 -2.83
N THR A 41 -7.03 -14.05 -2.07
CA THR A 41 -7.98 -15.14 -2.27
C THR A 41 -8.67 -15.03 -3.63
N ASN A 42 -9.08 -13.83 -4.04
CA ASN A 42 -9.68 -13.66 -5.37
C ASN A 42 -8.66 -13.95 -6.47
N HIS A 43 -7.41 -13.52 -6.32
CA HIS A 43 -6.37 -13.81 -7.30
C HIS A 43 -6.07 -15.32 -7.40
N TYR A 44 -5.95 -16.00 -6.25
CA TYR A 44 -5.77 -17.45 -6.19
C TYR A 44 -6.92 -18.22 -6.86
N ASN A 45 -8.15 -17.72 -6.74
CA ASN A 45 -9.32 -18.30 -7.39
C ASN A 45 -9.57 -17.77 -8.81
N PHE A 46 -8.63 -17.04 -9.40
CA PHE A 46 -8.75 -16.44 -10.75
C PHE A 46 -9.97 -15.52 -10.93
N ARG A 47 -10.40 -14.86 -9.85
CA ARG A 47 -11.54 -13.92 -9.81
C ARG A 47 -11.12 -12.45 -9.91
N THR A 48 -9.83 -12.17 -10.08
CA THR A 48 -9.31 -10.83 -10.33
C THR A 48 -9.42 -10.46 -11.81
N SER A 49 -9.72 -9.19 -12.09
CA SER A 49 -9.81 -8.66 -13.46
C SER A 49 -8.53 -8.88 -14.24
N ALA A 50 -8.60 -9.70 -15.28
CA ALA A 50 -7.46 -9.93 -16.18
C ALA A 50 -7.10 -8.67 -16.98
N LEU A 51 -8.09 -7.81 -17.29
CA LEU A 51 -7.90 -6.60 -18.06
C LEU A 51 -6.89 -5.64 -17.41
N ASP A 52 -7.08 -5.32 -16.13
CA ASP A 52 -6.19 -4.38 -15.45
C ASP A 52 -4.95 -5.11 -14.91
N LEU A 53 -5.15 -6.10 -14.04
CA LEU A 53 -4.03 -6.77 -13.35
C LEU A 53 -3.16 -7.59 -14.30
N GLY A 54 -3.77 -8.24 -15.29
CA GLY A 54 -3.05 -9.05 -16.28
C GLY A 54 -2.19 -8.20 -17.21
N LEU A 55 -2.72 -7.06 -17.67
CA LEU A 55 -1.99 -6.08 -18.48
C LEU A 55 -0.76 -5.57 -17.73
N TYR A 56 -0.93 -5.10 -16.49
CA TYR A 56 0.20 -4.61 -15.71
C TYR A 56 1.20 -5.71 -15.33
N THR A 57 0.75 -6.94 -15.11
CA THR A 57 1.65 -8.08 -14.85
C THR A 57 2.49 -8.42 -16.09
N ASN A 58 1.92 -8.34 -17.28
CA ASN A 58 2.66 -8.49 -18.53
C ASN A 58 3.68 -7.35 -18.70
N ALA A 59 3.30 -6.11 -18.39
CA ALA A 59 4.23 -4.99 -18.41
C ALA A 59 5.40 -5.16 -17.42
N LEU A 60 5.15 -5.68 -16.21
CA LEU A 60 6.23 -6.01 -15.26
C LEU A 60 7.19 -7.04 -15.83
N TYR A 61 6.68 -8.08 -16.51
CA TYR A 61 7.50 -9.10 -17.15
C TYR A 61 8.44 -8.47 -18.18
N ASP A 62 7.93 -7.65 -19.09
CA ASP A 62 8.74 -7.00 -20.13
C ASP A 62 9.80 -6.07 -19.51
N TYR A 63 9.42 -5.28 -18.50
CA TYR A 63 10.35 -4.37 -17.82
C TYR A 63 11.47 -5.09 -17.07
N VAL A 64 11.20 -6.28 -16.51
CA VAL A 64 12.27 -7.11 -15.90
C VAL A 64 13.26 -7.61 -16.94
N HIS A 65 12.79 -7.89 -18.17
CA HIS A 65 13.64 -8.33 -19.28
C HIS A 65 14.26 -7.15 -20.06
N PHE A 66 14.13 -5.92 -19.54
CA PHE A 66 14.60 -4.69 -20.18
C PHE A 66 13.96 -4.45 -21.55
N GLN A 67 12.71 -4.89 -21.72
CA GLN A 67 11.90 -4.68 -22.92
C GLN A 67 10.82 -3.64 -22.64
N TRP A 68 10.47 -2.87 -23.66
CA TRP A 68 9.30 -1.98 -23.58
C TRP A 68 8.04 -2.82 -23.77
N ASN A 69 7.05 -2.63 -22.90
CA ASN A 69 5.76 -3.29 -23.06
C ASN A 69 5.05 -2.73 -24.30
N ASP A 70 4.52 -3.60 -25.14
CA ASP A 70 3.87 -3.24 -26.41
C ASP A 70 2.33 -3.37 -26.38
N SER A 71 1.74 -3.58 -25.19
CA SER A 71 0.29 -3.78 -24.94
C SER A 71 -0.38 -4.84 -25.83
N SER A 72 0.41 -5.68 -26.51
CA SER A 72 -0.05 -6.64 -27.53
C SER A 72 -0.97 -7.72 -26.98
N VAL A 73 -0.94 -7.94 -25.67
CA VAL A 73 -1.84 -8.86 -24.95
C VAL A 73 -3.30 -8.41 -25.04
N PHE A 74 -3.57 -7.12 -25.25
CA PHE A 74 -4.93 -6.58 -25.22
C PHE A 74 -5.30 -5.66 -26.38
N LYS A 75 -4.34 -4.95 -26.98
CA LYS A 75 -4.61 -4.06 -28.12
C LYS A 75 -4.34 -4.76 -29.45
N MET A 76 -5.23 -4.53 -30.42
CA MET A 76 -5.07 -5.01 -31.80
C MET A 76 -3.86 -4.37 -32.51
N TYR A 77 -3.44 -3.19 -32.04
CA TYR A 77 -2.26 -2.48 -32.51
C TYR A 77 -1.30 -2.30 -31.33
N ASN A 78 -0.03 -2.62 -31.56
CA ASN A 78 1.01 -2.51 -30.55
C ASN A 78 1.25 -1.04 -30.21
N GLU A 79 1.06 -0.70 -28.95
CA GLU A 79 1.29 0.63 -28.41
C GLU A 79 2.02 0.49 -27.08
N ASN A 80 2.99 1.36 -26.83
CA ASN A 80 3.68 1.33 -25.56
C ASN A 80 2.68 1.67 -24.44
N LEU A 81 2.60 0.82 -23.42
CA LEU A 81 1.68 1.04 -22.29
C LEU A 81 1.90 2.41 -21.63
N LEU A 82 3.15 2.89 -21.61
CA LEU A 82 3.51 4.21 -21.09
C LEU A 82 2.91 5.38 -21.87
N ALA A 83 2.55 5.17 -23.14
CA ALA A 83 1.91 6.18 -23.96
C ALA A 83 0.42 6.36 -23.63
N ASP A 84 -0.22 5.31 -23.10
CA ASP A 84 -1.62 5.33 -22.69
C ASP A 84 -1.77 5.67 -21.20
N HIS A 85 -0.91 5.10 -20.35
CA HIS A 85 -0.87 5.34 -18.90
C HIS A 85 0.57 5.59 -18.44
N PHE A 86 0.85 6.78 -17.91
CA PHE A 86 2.19 7.19 -17.48
C PHE A 86 2.60 6.56 -16.14
N ASP A 87 2.84 5.26 -16.16
CA ASP A 87 3.02 4.43 -14.97
C ASP A 87 4.48 4.00 -14.76
N LEU A 88 5.37 4.99 -14.56
CA LEU A 88 6.80 4.73 -14.30
C LEU A 88 7.05 3.89 -13.04
N TYR A 89 6.09 3.86 -12.12
CA TYR A 89 6.17 3.02 -10.93
C TYR A 89 6.23 1.53 -11.28
N LEU A 90 5.70 1.10 -12.43
CA LEU A 90 5.80 -0.29 -12.89
C LEU A 90 7.24 -0.68 -13.19
N ILE A 91 8.03 0.21 -13.78
CA ILE A 91 9.46 -0.03 -14.03
C ILE A 91 10.19 -0.21 -12.69
N LEU A 92 9.85 0.61 -11.68
CA LEU A 92 10.45 0.54 -10.35
C LEU A 92 10.07 -0.74 -9.60
N PHE A 93 8.83 -1.20 -9.74
CA PHE A 93 8.34 -2.40 -9.07
C PHE A 93 8.55 -3.68 -9.88
N SER A 94 8.98 -3.59 -11.14
CA SER A 94 9.25 -4.75 -12.01
C SER A 94 10.15 -5.78 -11.33
N PRO A 95 11.26 -5.42 -10.64
CA PRO A 95 12.14 -6.42 -10.04
C PRO A 95 11.47 -7.21 -8.92
N LEU A 96 10.45 -6.66 -8.26
CA LEU A 96 9.68 -7.36 -7.22
C LEU A 96 8.88 -8.53 -7.80
N SER A 97 8.60 -8.52 -9.12
CA SER A 97 7.95 -9.65 -9.79
C SER A 97 8.79 -10.92 -9.81
N LEU A 98 10.10 -10.83 -9.63
CA LEU A 98 10.96 -12.00 -9.45
C LEU A 98 10.70 -12.72 -8.10
N LEU A 99 10.15 -12.01 -7.11
CA LEU A 99 9.86 -12.56 -5.78
C LEU A 99 8.40 -12.97 -5.64
N PHE A 100 7.48 -12.13 -6.12
CA PHE A 100 6.04 -12.30 -5.88
C PHE A 100 5.25 -12.68 -7.14
N GLY A 101 5.89 -12.71 -8.32
CA GLY A 101 5.24 -13.06 -9.59
C GLY A 101 4.00 -12.21 -9.86
N THR A 102 2.87 -12.87 -10.16
CA THR A 102 1.58 -12.23 -10.43
C THR A 102 0.96 -11.54 -9.22
N TYR A 103 1.43 -11.82 -8.00
CA TYR A 103 0.95 -11.19 -6.77
C TYR A 103 1.61 -9.84 -6.47
N THR A 104 2.66 -9.47 -7.20
CA THR A 104 3.49 -8.29 -6.93
C THR A 104 2.68 -7.02 -6.74
N LEU A 105 1.82 -6.71 -7.70
CA LEU A 105 1.02 -5.47 -7.66
C LEU A 105 -0.03 -5.50 -6.55
N LEU A 106 -0.56 -6.68 -6.21
CA LEU A 106 -1.48 -6.83 -5.09
C LEU A 106 -0.79 -6.55 -3.76
N VAL A 107 0.43 -7.08 -3.58
CA VAL A 107 1.25 -6.83 -2.39
C VAL A 107 1.61 -5.35 -2.28
N VAL A 108 2.08 -4.74 -3.38
CA VAL A 108 2.39 -3.31 -3.45
C VAL A 108 1.16 -2.47 -3.10
N GLN A 109 -0.01 -2.81 -3.65
CA GLN A 109 -1.28 -2.13 -3.37
C GLN A 109 -1.68 -2.24 -1.89
N ILE A 110 -1.59 -3.43 -1.28
CA ILE A 110 -1.88 -3.61 0.15
C ILE A 110 -0.95 -2.75 1.00
N ILE A 111 0.36 -2.77 0.73
CA ILE A 111 1.34 -1.99 1.47
C ILE A 111 1.05 -0.49 1.33
N ALA A 112 0.75 -0.01 0.12
CA ALA A 112 0.42 1.39 -0.12
C ALA A 112 -0.82 1.84 0.67
N LEU A 113 -1.87 1.01 0.72
CA LEU A 113 -3.07 1.29 1.53
C LEU A 113 -2.76 1.35 3.02
N LEU A 114 -1.95 0.44 3.55
CA LEU A 114 -1.57 0.43 4.97
C LEU A 114 -0.72 1.65 5.33
N ILE A 115 0.26 2.01 4.50
CA ILE A 115 1.07 3.22 4.68
C ILE A 115 0.19 4.47 4.61
N GLY A 116 -0.75 4.53 3.65
CA GLY A 116 -1.73 5.62 3.54
C GLY A 116 -2.58 5.76 4.81
N GLY A 117 -3.03 4.65 5.39
CA GLY A 117 -3.76 4.64 6.66
C GLY A 117 -2.94 5.19 7.83
N ILE A 118 -1.65 4.80 7.93
CA ILE A 118 -0.72 5.37 8.92
C ILE A 118 -0.54 6.88 8.70
N GLY A 119 -0.40 7.31 7.45
CA GLY A 119 -0.27 8.71 7.05
C GLY A 119 -1.48 9.53 7.49
N ALA A 120 -2.69 9.05 7.19
CA ALA A 120 -3.94 9.68 7.60
C ALA A 120 -4.05 9.79 9.13
N TYR A 121 -3.75 8.70 9.85
CA TYR A 121 -3.74 8.71 11.31
C TYR A 121 -2.80 9.77 11.90
N ARG A 122 -1.58 9.87 11.37
CA ARG A 122 -0.59 10.87 11.80
C ARG A 122 -1.02 12.29 11.44
N PHE A 123 -1.56 12.49 10.23
CA PHE A 123 -2.04 13.78 9.78
C PHE A 123 -3.11 14.32 10.74
N PHE A 124 -4.18 13.55 11.00
CA PHE A 124 -5.22 13.99 11.94
C PHE A 124 -4.73 14.08 13.39
N GLY A 125 -3.76 13.26 13.80
CA GLY A 125 -3.12 13.39 15.11
C GLY A 125 -2.35 14.71 15.29
N VAL A 126 -1.65 15.16 14.25
CA VAL A 126 -0.89 16.43 14.26
C VAL A 126 -1.83 17.63 14.13
N PHE A 127 -2.71 17.65 13.13
CA PHE A 127 -3.62 18.78 12.88
C PHE A 127 -4.75 18.89 13.90
N GLY A 128 -5.26 17.75 14.40
CA GLY A 128 -6.19 17.75 15.51
C GLY A 128 -5.60 18.37 16.76
N ALA A 129 -4.29 18.24 17.01
CA ALA A 129 -3.63 18.88 18.14
C ALA A 129 -3.45 20.40 17.97
N PHE A 130 -3.34 20.90 16.73
CA PHE A 130 -3.28 22.34 16.46
C PHE A 130 -4.63 23.05 16.59
N SER A 131 -5.75 22.37 16.31
CA SER A 131 -7.07 22.98 16.32
C SER A 131 -7.65 23.28 17.71
N TYR A 132 -6.98 22.86 18.79
CA TYR A 132 -7.41 23.07 20.19
C TYR A 132 -6.51 24.04 20.97
N ASN A 133 -5.59 24.76 20.32
CA ASN A 133 -4.82 25.87 20.90
C ASN A 133 -5.25 27.19 20.28
#